data_AF-A0A4V1S5V7-F1
#
_entry.id   AF-A0A4V1S5V7-F1
#
_cell.length_a   1.000
_cell.length_b   1.000
_cell.length_c   1.000
_cell.angle_alpha   90.00
_cell.angle_beta   90.00
_cell.angle_gamma   90.00
#
_symmetry.space_group_name_H-M   'P 1'
#
loop_
_entity.id
_entity.type
_entity.pdbx_description
1 polymer ?
#
loop_
_entity_poly.entity_id
_entity_poly.type
_entity_poly.pdbx_seq_one_letter_code
_entity_poly.pdbx_strand_id
1 'polypeptide(L)'
;MTTTAETNRKYLIRAALFMGAYVAINLAAITGAFDDMKPRGTWGFSLAVAAPVIGHIWSYLVWMRDSDEFVRALTAKRFIVATGVTLAITSIWGFMELYAKAPHVSAAMVYPLLWASFGFVSPFIRTSH
;
A
#
# COMPACT_ATOMS: atom_id res chain seq x y z
N MET A 1 -9.48 14.04 -23.42
CA MET A 1 -10.02 13.46 -22.17
C MET A 1 -9.93 11.95 -22.30
N THR A 2 -9.24 11.25 -21.39
CA THR A 2 -9.24 9.78 -21.36
C THR A 2 -10.59 9.30 -20.84
N THR A 3 -11.12 8.21 -21.40
CA THR A 3 -12.39 7.66 -20.90
C THR A 3 -12.18 6.98 -19.54
N THR A 4 -13.22 6.86 -18.72
CA THR A 4 -13.15 6.15 -17.42
C THR A 4 -12.60 4.74 -17.57
N ALA A 5 -13.00 4.03 -18.63
CA ALA A 5 -12.51 2.69 -18.94
C ALA A 5 -10.99 2.68 -19.24
N GLU A 6 -10.50 3.68 -19.97
CA GLU A 6 -9.07 3.81 -20.26
C GLU A 6 -8.25 4.16 -19.02
N THR A 7 -8.75 5.08 -18.17
CA THR A 7 -8.14 5.43 -16.88
C THR A 7 -8.04 4.20 -15.98
N ASN A 8 -9.12 3.43 -15.85
CA ASN A 8 -9.15 2.19 -15.07
C ASN A 8 -8.19 1.15 -15.63
N ARG A 9 -8.15 0.94 -16.96
CA ARG A 9 -7.23 -0.01 -17.59
C ARG A 9 -5.77 0.35 -17.34
N LYS A 10 -5.40 1.63 -17.49
CA LYS A 10 -4.03 2.11 -17.20
C LYS A 10 -3.65 1.87 -15.74
N TYR A 11 -4.57 2.14 -14.82
CA TYR A 11 -4.38 1.86 -13.41
C TYR A 11 -4.17 0.38 -13.14
N LEU A 12 -5.06 -0.49 -13.64
CA LEU A 12 -4.97 -1.94 -13.42
C LEU A 12 -3.67 -2.52 -13.95
N ILE A 13 -3.20 -2.09 -15.13
CA ILE A 13 -1.92 -2.52 -15.68
C ILE A 13 -0.76 -2.10 -14.78
N ARG A 14 -0.71 -0.82 -14.38
CA ARG A 14 0.37 -0.33 -13.49
C ARG A 14 0.34 -1.03 -12.13
N ALA A 15 -0.85 -1.18 -11.54
CA ALA A 15 -1.04 -1.85 -10.27
C ALA A 15 -0.62 -3.33 -10.35
N ALA A 16 -1.00 -4.05 -11.41
CA ALA A 16 -0.59 -5.42 -11.63
C ALA A 16 0.92 -5.55 -11.84
N LEU A 17 1.56 -4.63 -12.57
CA LEU A 17 3.00 -4.63 -12.75
C LEU A 17 3.75 -4.40 -11.44
N PHE A 18 3.37 -3.38 -10.66
CA PHE A 18 4.01 -3.10 -9.38
C PHE A 18 3.74 -4.19 -8.35
N MET A 19 2.49 -4.61 -8.16
CA MET A 19 2.19 -5.67 -7.19
C MET A 19 2.74 -7.03 -7.63
N GLY A 20 2.78 -7.31 -8.93
CA GLY A 20 3.43 -8.50 -9.48
C GLY A 20 4.94 -8.49 -9.20
N ALA A 21 5.62 -7.36 -9.40
CA ALA A 21 7.02 -7.20 -9.05
C ALA A 21 7.26 -7.35 -7.53
N TYR A 22 6.40 -6.74 -6.70
CA TYR A 22 6.47 -6.89 -5.25
C TYR A 22 6.38 -8.36 -4.83
N VAL A 23 5.38 -9.09 -5.34
CA VAL A 23 5.18 -10.51 -5.03
C VAL A 23 6.36 -11.33 -5.54
N ALA A 24 6.84 -11.10 -6.76
CA ALA A 24 7.97 -11.83 -7.32
C ALA A 24 9.26 -11.66 -6.50
N ILE A 25 9.57 -10.43 -6.06
CA ILE A 25 10.76 -10.16 -5.23
C ILE A 25 10.64 -10.84 -3.86
N ASN A 26 9.48 -10.76 -3.21
CA ASN A 26 9.26 -11.40 -1.91
C ASN A 26 9.25 -12.93 -2.02
N LEU A 27 8.68 -13.48 -3.10
CA LEU A 27 8.70 -14.92 -3.33
C LEU A 27 10.13 -15.42 -3.53
N ALA A 28 10.93 -14.73 -4.35
CA ALA A 28 12.34 -15.05 -4.54
C ALA A 28 13.11 -15.02 -3.21
N ALA A 29 12.83 -14.05 -2.33
CA ALA A 29 13.42 -13.97 -1.01
C ALA A 29 13.00 -15.14 -0.10
N ILE A 30 11.72 -15.49 -0.08
CA ILE A 30 11.21 -16.62 0.72
C ILE A 30 11.78 -17.95 0.22
N THR A 31 12.01 -18.10 -1.09
CA THR A 31 12.61 -19.32 -1.68
C THR A 31 14.14 -19.37 -1.57
N GLY A 32 14.75 -18.44 -0.84
CA GLY A 32 16.19 -18.45 -0.54
C GLY A 32 17.10 -17.89 -1.64
N ALA A 33 16.55 -17.20 -2.65
CA ALA A 33 17.35 -16.64 -3.74
C ALA A 33 18.37 -15.58 -3.29
N PHE A 34 18.23 -15.07 -2.07
CA PHE A 34 19.05 -14.00 -1.50
C PHE A 34 19.69 -14.37 -0.15
N ASP A 35 19.73 -15.65 0.23
CA ASP A 35 20.22 -16.08 1.55
C ASP A 35 21.72 -15.83 1.75
N ASP A 36 22.52 -15.92 0.68
CA ASP A 36 23.96 -15.67 0.70
C ASP A 36 24.34 -14.19 0.51
N MET A 37 23.36 -13.27 0.59
CA MET A 37 23.59 -11.87 0.26
C MET A 37 24.44 -11.15 1.33
N LYS A 38 25.50 -10.47 0.86
CA LYS A 38 26.39 -9.69 1.74
C LYS A 38 25.59 -8.58 2.48
N PRO A 39 26.01 -8.17 3.69
CA PRO A 39 25.31 -7.14 4.47
C PRO A 39 25.13 -5.79 3.78
N ARG A 40 25.98 -5.45 2.80
CA ARG A 40 25.79 -4.22 1.98
C ARG A 40 24.71 -4.38 0.92
N GLY A 41 24.48 -5.59 0.42
CA GLY A 41 23.45 -5.90 -0.57
C GLY A 41 22.03 -5.86 -0.02
N THR A 42 21.86 -6.09 1.28
CA THR A 42 20.54 -6.08 1.95
C THR A 42 19.88 -4.71 1.95
N TRP A 43 20.66 -3.62 2.03
CA TRP A 43 20.14 -2.26 1.87
C TRP A 43 19.57 -2.01 0.47
N GLY A 44 20.33 -2.37 -0.57
CA GLY A 44 19.87 -2.25 -1.95
C GLY A 44 18.65 -3.11 -2.23
N PHE A 45 18.63 -4.33 -1.69
CA PHE A 45 17.49 -5.23 -1.77
C PHE A 45 16.24 -4.65 -1.07
N SER A 46 16.40 -4.06 0.12
CA SER A 46 15.28 -3.45 0.85
C SER A 46 14.65 -2.31 0.05
N LEU A 47 15.47 -1.50 -0.62
CA LEU A 47 15.00 -0.46 -1.55
C LEU A 47 14.29 -1.06 -2.78
N ALA A 48 14.82 -2.16 -3.32
CA ALA A 48 14.19 -2.86 -4.43
C ALA A 48 12.81 -3.43 -4.07
N VAL A 49 12.63 -3.95 -2.85
CA VAL A 49 11.33 -4.41 -2.32
C VAL A 49 10.37 -3.23 -2.12
N ALA A 50 10.88 -2.09 -1.65
CA ALA A 50 10.08 -0.89 -1.39
C ALA A 50 9.64 -0.17 -2.68
N ALA A 51 10.43 -0.23 -3.76
CA ALA A 51 10.14 0.49 -5.00
C ALA A 51 8.78 0.14 -5.63
N PRO A 52 8.38 -1.15 -5.73
CA PRO A 52 7.03 -1.52 -6.15
C PRO A 52 5.90 -0.96 -5.28
N VAL A 53 6.11 -0.86 -3.96
CA VAL A 53 5.12 -0.28 -3.03
C VAL A 53 4.91 1.20 -3.35
N ILE A 54 6.01 1.94 -3.53
CA ILE A 54 5.98 3.36 -3.94
C ILE A 54 5.29 3.50 -5.29
N GLY A 55 5.63 2.65 -6.26
CA GLY A 55 5.02 2.64 -7.58
C GLY A 55 3.52 2.36 -7.56
N HIS A 56 3.05 1.46 -6.69
CA HIS A 56 1.63 1.20 -6.52
C HIS A 56 0.89 2.41 -5.93
N ILE A 57 1.44 3.03 -4.87
CA ILE A 57 0.85 4.25 -4.28
C ILE A 57 0.76 5.37 -5.33
N TRP A 58 1.86 5.61 -6.06
CA TRP A 58 1.86 6.58 -7.15
C TRP A 58 0.80 6.27 -8.21
N SER A 59 0.69 5.01 -8.63
CA SER A 59 -0.30 4.58 -9.62
C SER A 59 -1.73 4.84 -9.16
N TYR A 60 -2.01 4.62 -7.88
CA TYR A 60 -3.30 4.89 -7.27
C TYR A 60 -3.62 6.38 -7.22
N LEU A 61 -2.65 7.23 -6.86
CA LEU A 61 -2.81 8.68 -6.85
C LEU A 61 -3.02 9.25 -8.27
N VAL A 62 -2.30 8.72 -9.27
CA VAL A 62 -2.51 9.10 -10.67
C VAL A 62 -3.91 8.69 -11.14
N TRP A 63 -4.37 7.49 -10.79
CA TRP A 63 -5.74 7.06 -11.09
C TRP A 63 -6.79 7.98 -10.46
N MET A 64 -6.61 8.34 -9.19
CA MET A 64 -7.51 9.24 -8.47
C MET A 64 -7.53 10.64 -9.12
N ARG A 65 -6.39 11.16 -9.55
CA ARG A 65 -6.27 12.44 -10.26
C ARG A 65 -7.01 12.43 -11.59
N ASP A 66 -6.88 11.34 -12.35
CA ASP A 66 -7.42 11.17 -13.71
C ASP A 66 -8.88 10.64 -13.71
N SER A 67 -9.47 10.41 -12.53
CA SER A 67 -10.87 10.01 -12.34
C SER A 67 -11.81 11.23 -12.35
N ASP A 68 -13.11 10.97 -12.51
CA ASP A 68 -14.13 12.01 -12.40
C ASP A 68 -14.18 12.61 -10.97
N GLU A 69 -14.78 13.79 -10.85
CA GLU A 69 -14.79 14.56 -9.60
C GLU A 69 -15.45 13.81 -8.44
N PHE A 70 -16.54 13.07 -8.71
CA PHE A 70 -17.24 12.30 -7.70
C PHE A 70 -16.38 11.13 -7.20
N VAL A 71 -15.84 10.31 -8.11
CA VAL A 71 -14.95 9.20 -7.77
C VAL A 71 -13.71 9.69 -7.05
N ARG A 72 -13.11 10.79 -7.51
CA ARG A 72 -11.94 11.41 -6.89
C ARG A 72 -12.24 11.85 -5.45
N ALA A 73 -13.30 12.62 -5.24
CA ALA A 73 -13.67 13.12 -3.91
C ALA A 73 -14.04 11.98 -2.95
N LEU A 74 -14.84 11.03 -3.41
CA LEU A 74 -15.25 9.87 -2.64
C LEU A 74 -14.05 9.00 -2.24
N THR A 75 -13.15 8.75 -3.19
CA THR A 75 -11.95 7.94 -2.96
C THR A 75 -10.97 8.66 -2.03
N ALA A 76 -10.78 9.97 -2.18
CA ALA A 76 -9.95 10.77 -1.28
C ALA A 76 -10.46 10.71 0.17
N LYS A 77 -11.77 10.89 0.38
CA LYS A 77 -12.42 10.76 1.69
C LYS A 77 -12.15 9.38 2.31
N ARG A 78 -12.36 8.30 1.55
CA ARG A 78 -12.06 6.92 1.99
C ARG A 78 -10.59 6.73 2.33
N PHE A 79 -9.69 7.25 1.51
CA PHE A 79 -8.25 7.11 1.71
C PHE A 79 -7.77 7.85 2.96
N ILE A 80 -8.29 9.05 3.22
CA ILE A 80 -7.99 9.82 4.44
C ILE A 80 -8.48 9.06 5.69
N VAL A 81 -9.73 8.58 5.69
CA VAL A 81 -10.28 7.84 6.83
C VAL A 81 -9.50 6.54 7.05
N ALA A 82 -9.20 5.79 5.98
CA ALA A 82 -8.40 4.57 6.06
C ALA A 82 -6.99 4.82 6.63
N THR A 83 -6.36 5.93 6.22
CA THR A 83 -5.06 6.35 6.75
C THR A 83 -5.16 6.68 8.24
N GLY A 84 -6.20 7.38 8.67
CA GLY A 84 -6.45 7.67 10.09
C GLY A 84 -6.66 6.41 10.93
N VAL A 85 -7.45 5.45 10.43
CA VAL A 85 -7.64 4.14 11.07
C VAL A 85 -6.32 3.38 11.19
N THR A 86 -5.55 3.35 10.09
CA THR A 86 -4.23 2.69 10.06
C THR A 86 -3.30 3.32 11.08
N LEU A 87 -3.21 4.65 11.10
CA LEU A 87 -2.37 5.41 12.03
C LEU A 87 -2.75 5.13 13.49
N ALA A 88 -4.05 5.06 13.80
CA ALA A 88 -4.53 4.73 15.13
C ALA A 88 -4.11 3.32 15.55
N ILE A 89 -4.34 2.31 14.70
CA ILE A 89 -3.98 0.91 14.98
C ILE A 89 -2.47 0.77 15.16
N THR A 90 -1.66 1.35 14.26
CA THR A 90 -0.20 1.27 14.35
C THR A 90 0.34 1.99 15.58
N SER A 91 -0.26 3.12 15.96
CA SER A 91 0.14 3.86 17.17
C SER A 91 -0.19 3.07 18.43
N ILE A 92 -1.39 2.48 18.50
CA ILE A 92 -1.79 1.62 19.62
C ILE A 92 -0.80 0.45 19.77
N TRP A 93 -0.52 -0.26 18.67
CA TRP A 93 0.42 -1.37 18.71
C TRP A 93 1.84 -0.93 19.09
N GLY A 94 2.32 0.20 18.54
CA GLY A 94 3.61 0.78 18.90
C GLY A 94 3.71 1.10 20.40
N PHE A 95 2.66 1.64 21.01
CA PHE A 95 2.64 1.84 22.46
C PHE A 95 2.61 0.53 23.25
N MET A 96 1.93 -0.50 22.75
CA MET A 96 1.95 -1.83 23.37
C MET A 96 3.35 -2.48 23.29
N GLU A 97 4.09 -2.30 22.19
CA GLU A 97 5.49 -2.73 22.10
C GLU A 97 6.37 -2.01 23.14
N LEU A 98 6.20 -0.69 23.25
CA LEU A 98 6.98 0.15 24.16
C LEU A 98 6.71 -0.12 25.65
N TYR A 99 5.45 -0.24 26.04
CA TYR A 99 5.05 -0.25 27.45
C TYR A 99 4.57 -1.60 27.96
N ALA A 100 4.03 -2.45 27.09
CA ALA A 100 3.40 -3.73 27.47
C ALA A 100 4.18 -4.97 27.01
N LYS A 101 5.39 -4.79 26.45
CA LYS A 101 6.22 -5.87 25.88
C LYS A 101 5.46 -6.73 24.86
N ALA A 102 4.58 -6.10 24.07
CA ALA A 102 3.92 -6.79 22.98
C ALA A 102 4.95 -7.29 21.95
N PRO A 103 4.64 -8.36 21.19
CA PRO A 103 5.52 -8.86 20.14
C PRO A 103 5.81 -7.78 19.08
N HIS A 104 7.05 -7.72 18.62
CA HIS A 104 7.44 -6.80 17.56
C HIS A 104 6.75 -7.15 16.25
N VAL A 105 6.12 -6.16 15.62
CA VAL A 105 5.53 -6.27 14.28
C VAL A 105 6.30 -5.40 13.30
N SER A 106 6.68 -6.01 12.17
CA SER A 106 7.40 -5.29 11.11
C SER A 106 6.58 -4.13 10.56
N ALA A 107 7.23 -2.97 10.40
CA ALA A 107 6.63 -1.80 9.74
C ALA A 107 6.17 -2.09 8.29
N ALA A 108 6.67 -3.16 7.66
CA ALA A 108 6.16 -3.63 6.38
C ALA A 108 4.67 -3.99 6.41
N MET A 109 4.10 -4.31 7.58
CA MET A 109 2.68 -4.61 7.77
C MET A 109 1.77 -3.38 7.73
N VAL A 110 2.33 -2.17 7.84
CA VAL A 110 1.54 -0.93 7.74
C VAL A 110 0.90 -0.79 6.37
N TYR A 111 1.61 -1.20 5.30
CA TYR A 111 1.10 -1.13 3.94
C TYR A 111 -0.12 -2.02 3.68
N PRO A 112 -0.12 -3.34 3.96
CA PRO A 112 -1.32 -4.17 3.83
C PRO A 112 -2.42 -3.73 4.79
N LEU A 113 -2.07 -3.26 6.01
CA LEU A 113 -3.05 -2.72 6.96
C LEU A 113 -3.78 -1.48 6.41
N LEU A 114 -3.08 -0.60 5.67
CA LEU A 114 -3.71 0.55 5.00
C LEU A 114 -4.77 0.10 4.00
N TRP A 115 -4.47 -0.88 3.16
CA TRP A 115 -5.42 -1.38 2.16
C TRP A 115 -6.56 -2.19 2.78
N ALA A 116 -6.28 -2.94 3.85
CA ALA A 116 -7.32 -3.61 4.64
C ALA A 116 -8.28 -2.58 5.26
N SER A 117 -7.73 -1.52 5.88
CA SER A 117 -8.50 -0.41 6.42
C SER A 117 -9.30 0.30 5.32
N PHE A 118 -8.71 0.49 4.14
CA PHE A 118 -9.40 1.08 2.99
C PHE A 118 -10.59 0.24 2.54
N GLY A 119 -10.40 -1.08 2.40
CA GLY A 119 -11.49 -2.01 2.07
C GLY A 119 -12.58 -2.02 3.14
N PHE A 120 -12.19 -1.96 4.41
CA PHE A 120 -13.11 -1.92 5.54
C PHE A 120 -13.95 -0.64 5.57
N VAL A 121 -13.37 0.55 5.36
CA VAL A 121 -14.12 1.83 5.44
C VAL A 121 -14.95 2.13 4.19
N SER A 122 -14.55 1.61 3.04
CA SER A 122 -15.20 1.85 1.73
C SER A 122 -16.72 1.61 1.70
N PRO A 123 -17.29 0.52 2.26
CA PRO A 123 -18.73 0.29 2.25
C PRO A 123 -19.51 1.28 3.12
N PHE A 124 -18.89 1.89 4.13
CA PHE A 124 -19.51 2.86 5.03
C PHE A 124 -19.51 4.29 4.46
N ILE A 125 -18.53 4.61 3.60
CA ILE A 125 -18.40 5.92 2.98
C ILE A 125 -18.87 5.81 1.53
N ARG A 126 -20.11 6.23 1.26
CA ARG A 126 -20.73 6.15 -0.09
C ARG A 126 -20.99 7.51 -0.74
N THR A 127 -20.82 8.59 -0.01
CA THR A 127 -21.12 9.96 -0.47
C THR A 127 -19.90 10.87 -0.34
N SER A 128 -19.76 11.80 -1.30
CA SER A 128 -18.69 12.79 -1.37
C SER A 128 -19.00 14.11 -0.67
N HIS A 129 -20.28 14.40 -0.40
CA HIS A 129 -20.73 15.55 0.38
C HIS A 129 -20.54 15.34 1.89
#